data_AF-A0A8K0C8B6-F1
#
_entry.id   AF-A0A8K0C8B6-F1
#
_cell.length_a   1.000
_cell.length_b   1.000
_cell.length_c   1.000
_cell.angle_alpha   90.00
_cell.angle_beta   90.00
_cell.angle_gamma   90.00
#
_symmetry.space_group_name_H-M   'P 1'
#
loop_
_entity.id
_entity.type
_entity.pdbx_description
1 polymer ?
#
loop_
_entity_poly.entity_id
_entity_poly.type
_entity_poly.pdbx_seq_one_letter_code
_entity_poly.pdbx_strand_id
1 'polypeptide(L)'
;MISHIQQELSPETLQELVLKELKNKCDKYSAEIRKFALTLQFYSDKAYNYVRKAFKNLPPHPSTLRKWYSVVDGNAGFTKEPFEAIKRTQDGKEVIWNLVLDEMSIRQLVEWNGKNYYGFVNLGTNCTKEKSDYPPQAGNAIVIIAVALNSNWKVPLGHFLIDSLNSKERANLL
;
A
#
# COMPACT_ATOMS: atom_id res chain seq x y z
N MET A 1 -15.45 2.52 -12.49
CA MET A 1 -14.37 1.51 -12.61
C MET A 1 -13.75 1.55 -14.00
N ILE A 2 -14.51 1.24 -15.06
CA ILE A 2 -14.08 1.43 -16.46
C ILE A 2 -13.76 2.91 -16.75
N SER A 3 -14.52 3.84 -16.19
CA SER A 3 -14.31 5.29 -16.32
C SER A 3 -12.97 5.79 -15.79
N HIS A 4 -12.46 5.25 -14.67
CA HIS A 4 -11.15 5.62 -14.12
C HIS A 4 -10.01 5.09 -14.98
N ILE A 5 -10.14 3.86 -15.49
CA ILE A 5 -9.13 3.26 -16.38
C ILE A 5 -9.11 3.98 -17.74
N GLN A 6 -10.28 4.37 -18.26
CA GLN A 6 -10.40 5.15 -19.51
C GLN A 6 -9.83 6.56 -19.40
N GLN A 7 -9.94 7.21 -18.23
CA GLN A 7 -9.31 8.52 -17.99
C GLN A 7 -7.77 8.42 -17.93
N GLU A 8 -7.22 7.28 -17.55
CA GLU A 8 -5.76 7.05 -17.46
C GLU A 8 -5.13 6.53 -18.76
N LEU A 9 -5.95 6.02 -19.68
CA LEU A 9 -5.50 5.55 -21.00
C LEU A 9 -5.76 6.64 -22.07
N SER A 10 -5.17 7.81 -21.88
CA SER A 10 -5.31 8.88 -22.87
C SER A 10 -4.57 8.50 -24.17
N PRO A 11 -4.99 9.03 -25.34
CA PRO A 11 -4.26 8.84 -26.59
C PRO A 11 -2.80 9.27 -26.49
N GLU A 12 -2.50 10.26 -25.65
CA GLU A 12 -1.16 10.81 -25.41
C GLU A 12 -0.27 9.80 -24.70
N THR A 13 -0.81 9.09 -23.69
CA THR A 13 -0.08 8.03 -22.96
C THR A 13 0.30 6.87 -23.88
N LEU A 14 -0.58 6.52 -24.83
CA LEU A 14 -0.30 5.50 -25.85
C LEU A 14 0.73 5.97 -26.88
N GLN A 15 0.66 7.24 -27.30
CA GLN A 15 1.66 7.84 -28.18
C GLN A 15 3.04 7.88 -27.53
N GLU A 16 3.14 8.20 -26.24
CA GLU A 16 4.41 8.19 -25.50
C GLU A 16 5.05 6.79 -25.50
N LEU A 17 4.24 5.75 -25.25
CA LEU A 17 4.70 4.37 -25.28
C LEU A 17 5.24 3.99 -26.67
N VAL A 18 4.49 4.28 -27.74
CA VAL A 18 4.92 3.98 -29.12
C VAL A 18 6.19 4.75 -29.49
N LEU A 19 6.29 6.03 -29.13
CA LEU A 19 7.47 6.85 -29.37
C LEU A 19 8.71 6.33 -28.63
N LYS A 20 8.55 5.71 -27.46
CA LYS A 20 9.66 5.07 -26.74
C LYS A 20 10.17 3.81 -27.46
N GLU A 21 9.27 3.00 -28.02
CA GLU A 21 9.66 1.85 -28.85
C GLU A 21 10.49 2.30 -30.06
N LEU A 22 9.98 3.31 -30.77
CA LEU A 22 10.64 3.85 -31.97
C LEU A 22 12.01 4.48 -31.69
N LYS A 23 12.19 5.08 -30.50
CA LYS A 23 13.45 5.73 -30.12
C LYS A 23 14.47 4.78 -29.50
N ASN A 24 14.11 3.52 -29.19
CA ASN A 24 14.95 2.57 -28.44
C ASN A 24 15.60 3.19 -27.18
N LYS A 25 14.91 4.16 -26.56
CA LYS A 25 15.43 4.92 -25.42
C LYS A 25 14.91 4.36 -24.11
N CYS A 26 15.84 4.13 -23.19
CA CYS A 26 15.56 3.71 -21.80
C CYS A 26 15.19 4.93 -20.93
N ASP A 27 14.26 5.77 -21.41
CA ASP A 27 13.84 6.98 -20.71
C ASP A 27 12.83 6.67 -19.58
N LYS A 28 12.87 7.47 -18.52
CA LYS A 28 11.96 7.34 -17.36
C LYS A 28 10.50 7.36 -17.81
N TYR A 29 9.68 6.46 -17.26
CA TYR A 29 8.23 6.45 -17.52
C TYR A 29 7.56 7.68 -16.92
N SER A 30 6.60 8.25 -17.64
CA SER A 30 5.76 9.33 -17.13
C SER A 30 4.93 8.88 -15.91
N ALA A 31 4.46 9.85 -15.13
CA ALA A 31 3.63 9.58 -13.96
C ALA A 31 2.31 8.89 -14.34
N GLU A 32 1.76 9.20 -15.52
CA GLU A 32 0.54 8.60 -16.05
C GLU A 32 0.72 7.12 -16.37
N ILE A 33 1.77 6.76 -17.12
CA ILE A 33 2.08 5.34 -17.42
C ILE A 33 2.34 4.59 -16.11
N ARG A 34 3.06 5.20 -15.17
CA ARG A 34 3.31 4.59 -13.86
C ARG A 34 1.99 4.32 -13.12
N LYS A 35 1.09 5.30 -13.06
CA LYS A 35 -0.22 5.18 -12.43
C LYS A 35 -1.05 4.09 -13.09
N PHE A 36 -1.17 4.11 -14.42
CA PHE A 36 -1.89 3.10 -15.18
C PHE A 36 -1.34 1.68 -14.94
N ALA A 37 -0.02 1.50 -15.05
CA ALA A 37 0.62 0.21 -14.89
C ALA A 37 0.45 -0.35 -13.47
N LEU A 38 0.61 0.49 -12.44
CA LEU A 38 0.41 0.10 -11.04
C LEU A 38 -1.06 -0.24 -10.78
N THR A 39 -1.99 0.60 -11.22
CA THR A 39 -3.43 0.37 -11.07
C THR A 39 -3.85 -0.94 -11.72
N LEU A 40 -3.44 -1.19 -12.97
CA LEU A 40 -3.80 -2.41 -13.68
C LEU A 40 -3.21 -3.66 -13.02
N GLN A 41 -1.94 -3.61 -12.59
CA GLN A 41 -1.32 -4.73 -11.89
C GLN A 41 -1.97 -4.99 -10.53
N PHE A 42 -2.32 -3.93 -9.80
CA PHE A 42 -3.01 -4.02 -8.51
C PHE A 42 -4.34 -4.78 -8.63
N TYR A 43 -5.13 -4.49 -9.68
CA TYR A 43 -6.37 -5.21 -9.93
C TYR A 43 -6.15 -6.64 -10.41
N SER A 44 -5.19 -6.87 -11.33
CA SER A 44 -4.89 -8.22 -11.81
C SER A 44 -3.54 -8.29 -12.51
N ASP A 45 -2.62 -9.08 -11.92
CA ASP A 45 -1.34 -9.38 -12.57
C ASP A 45 -1.54 -10.13 -13.90
N LYS A 46 -2.59 -10.95 -14.01
CA LYS A 46 -2.95 -11.64 -15.26
C LYS A 46 -3.38 -10.65 -16.34
N ALA A 47 -4.22 -9.66 -16.00
CA ALA A 47 -4.65 -8.64 -16.94
C ALA A 47 -3.45 -7.77 -17.38
N TYR A 48 -2.58 -7.39 -16.44
CA TYR A 48 -1.37 -6.65 -16.75
C TYR A 48 -0.46 -7.41 -17.71
N ASN A 49 -0.20 -8.70 -17.44
CA ASN A 49 0.62 -9.55 -18.29
C ASN A 49 -0.01 -9.79 -19.68
N TYR A 50 -1.35 -9.85 -19.76
CA TYR A 50 -2.06 -9.93 -21.03
C TYR A 50 -1.88 -8.65 -21.86
N VAL A 51 -2.13 -7.47 -21.26
CA VAL A 51 -1.91 -6.17 -21.91
C VAL A 51 -0.46 -6.04 -22.34
N ARG A 52 0.48 -6.38 -21.47
CA ARG A 52 1.91 -6.36 -21.80
C ARG A 52 2.24 -7.23 -23.02
N LYS A 53 1.69 -8.43 -23.12
CA LYS A 53 1.86 -9.31 -24.29
C LYS A 53 1.19 -8.72 -25.56
N ALA A 54 -0.02 -8.19 -25.43
CA ALA A 54 -0.76 -7.59 -26.54
C ALA A 54 -0.02 -6.38 -27.15
N PHE A 55 0.63 -5.59 -26.31
CA PHE A 55 1.45 -4.44 -26.71
C PHE A 55 2.94 -4.79 -26.83
N LYS A 56 3.29 -6.00 -27.30
CA LYS A 56 4.69 -6.41 -27.60
C LYS A 56 5.72 -6.11 -26.51
N ASN A 57 5.34 -6.25 -25.24
CA ASN A 57 6.17 -5.98 -24.06
C ASN A 57 6.57 -4.52 -23.84
N LEU A 58 5.84 -3.58 -24.46
CA LEU A 58 6.05 -2.15 -24.34
C LEU A 58 5.75 -1.58 -22.93
N PRO A 59 4.71 -2.05 -22.22
CA PRO A 59 4.51 -1.66 -20.82
C PRO A 59 5.69 -2.07 -19.93
N PRO A 60 5.91 -1.35 -18.82
CA PRO A 60 7.07 -1.59 -17.96
C PRO A 60 7.22 -3.05 -17.52
N HIS A 61 8.44 -3.51 -17.26
CA HIS A 61 8.63 -4.86 -16.75
C HIS A 61 8.06 -4.99 -15.32
N PRO A 62 7.46 -6.13 -14.91
CA PRO A 62 6.97 -6.33 -13.54
C PRO A 62 8.02 -6.03 -12.44
N SER A 63 9.31 -6.26 -12.72
CA SER A 63 10.40 -5.87 -11.81
C SER A 63 10.48 -4.36 -11.56
N THR A 64 10.16 -3.55 -12.58
CA THR A 64 10.06 -2.09 -12.45
C THR A 64 8.88 -1.71 -11.57
N LEU A 65 7.73 -2.39 -11.72
CA LEU A 65 6.56 -2.15 -10.88
C LEU A 65 6.85 -2.49 -9.41
N ARG A 66 7.54 -3.61 -9.15
CA ARG A 66 8.00 -3.96 -7.78
C ARG A 66 8.88 -2.87 -7.16
N LYS A 67 9.81 -2.29 -7.93
CA LYS A 67 10.62 -1.15 -7.46
C LYS A 67 9.79 0.11 -7.19
N TRP A 68 8.70 0.32 -7.93
CA TRP A 68 7.79 1.43 -7.69
C TRP A 68 6.92 1.23 -6.44
N TYR A 69 6.55 -0.01 -6.11
CA TYR A 69 5.87 -0.35 -4.86
C TYR A 69 6.77 -0.22 -3.63
N SER A 70 8.06 -0.56 -3.74
CA SER A 70 9.00 -0.55 -2.61
C SER A 70 9.35 0.83 -2.05
N VAL A 71 8.77 1.91 -2.57
CA VAL A 71 8.98 3.28 -2.09
C VAL A 71 8.11 3.58 -0.86
N VAL A 72 6.99 2.87 -0.71
CA VAL A 72 6.05 3.07 0.41
C VAL A 72 6.56 2.31 1.62
N ASP A 73 6.58 2.98 2.78
CA ASP A 73 6.94 2.33 4.04
C ASP A 73 5.78 1.40 4.47
N GLY A 74 6.07 0.10 4.54
CA GLY A 74 5.13 -0.93 4.95
C GLY A 74 5.35 -1.41 6.39
N ASN A 75 6.16 -0.70 7.19
CA ASN A 75 6.41 -1.08 8.57
C ASN A 75 5.16 -0.90 9.44
N ALA A 76 5.10 -1.66 10.54
CA ALA A 76 4.05 -1.49 11.54
C ALA A 76 4.12 -0.10 12.18
N GLY A 77 2.95 0.50 12.37
CA GLY A 77 2.78 1.88 12.79
C GLY A 77 1.75 2.62 11.94
N PHE A 78 1.67 3.93 12.18
CA PHE A 78 0.92 4.85 11.34
C PHE A 78 1.74 5.25 10.12
N THR A 79 1.13 5.15 8.95
CA THR A 79 1.73 5.60 7.68
C THR A 79 1.34 7.05 7.42
N LYS A 80 2.16 7.83 6.72
CA LYS A 80 1.92 9.28 6.51
C LYS A 80 0.96 9.55 5.36
N GLU A 81 0.97 8.64 4.38
CA GLU A 81 0.23 8.71 3.13
C GLU A 81 -1.29 8.82 3.35
N PRO A 82 -1.92 8.06 4.26
CA PRO A 82 -3.32 8.24 4.65
C PRO A 82 -3.63 9.66 5.13
N PHE A 83 -2.83 10.21 6.03
CA PHE A 83 -3.08 11.53 6.61
C PHE A 83 -2.90 12.63 5.57
N GLU A 84 -1.93 12.50 4.66
CA GLU A 84 -1.80 13.42 3.53
C GLU A 84 -3.00 13.35 2.58
N ALA A 85 -3.51 12.15 2.31
CA ALA A 85 -4.69 11.98 1.47
C ALA A 85 -5.94 12.62 2.11
N ILE A 86 -6.12 12.46 3.42
CA ILE A 86 -7.22 13.11 4.17
C ILE A 86 -7.06 14.63 4.19
N LYS A 87 -5.84 15.15 4.34
CA LYS A 87 -5.60 16.61 4.27
C LYS A 87 -6.01 17.19 2.92
N ARG A 88 -5.74 16.48 1.82
CA ARG A 88 -6.15 16.92 0.47
C ARG A 88 -7.65 16.89 0.25
N THR A 89 -8.41 16.10 1.01
CA THR A 89 -9.88 16.07 0.89
C THR A 89 -10.58 17.10 1.77
N GLN A 90 -9.85 17.72 2.71
CA GLN A 90 -10.35 18.72 3.65
C GLN A 90 -10.41 20.15 3.11
N ASP A 91 -10.17 20.38 1.81
CA ASP A 91 -10.20 21.71 1.16
C ASP A 91 -11.56 22.42 1.35
N GLY A 92 -11.72 23.12 2.48
CA GLY A 92 -12.87 23.93 2.85
C GLY A 92 -14.08 23.17 3.44
N LYS A 93 -13.97 21.88 3.75
CA LYS A 93 -15.08 21.09 4.32
C LYS A 93 -14.65 20.41 5.61
N GLU A 94 -15.46 20.57 6.66
CA GLU A 94 -15.32 19.74 7.86
C GLU A 94 -15.56 18.29 7.50
N VAL A 95 -14.64 17.41 7.85
CA VAL A 95 -14.78 15.97 7.62
C VAL A 95 -15.00 15.30 8.97
N ILE A 96 -16.16 14.69 9.13
CA ILE A 96 -16.51 13.90 10.32
C ILE A 96 -16.27 12.44 9.97
N TRP A 97 -15.51 11.75 10.82
CA TRP A 97 -15.13 10.35 10.59
C TRP A 97 -15.13 9.58 11.91
N ASN A 98 -15.37 8.28 11.79
CA ASN A 98 -15.27 7.31 12.86
C ASN A 98 -13.95 6.54 12.75
N LEU A 99 -13.38 6.16 13.89
CA LEU A 99 -12.22 5.29 13.97
C LEU A 99 -12.68 3.85 14.21
N VAL A 100 -12.30 2.94 13.33
CA VAL A 100 -12.60 1.50 13.46
C VAL A 100 -11.30 0.76 13.70
N LEU A 101 -11.26 -0.04 14.76
CA LEU A 101 -10.16 -0.95 15.06
C LEU A 101 -10.65 -2.38 14.85
N ASP A 102 -9.83 -3.19 14.17
CA ASP A 102 -10.11 -4.62 13.98
C ASP A 102 -8.85 -5.45 14.23
N GLU A 103 -9.03 -6.65 14.80
CA GLU A 103 -7.97 -7.60 15.12
C GLU A 103 -8.04 -8.78 14.15
N MET A 104 -6.96 -8.98 13.39
CA MET A 104 -6.88 -10.05 12.40
C MET A 104 -5.82 -11.06 12.82
N SER A 105 -6.16 -12.35 12.86
CA SER A 105 -5.15 -13.39 13.08
C SER A 105 -4.24 -13.52 11.86
N ILE A 106 -2.93 -13.58 12.11
CA ILE A 106 -1.89 -13.75 11.11
C ILE A 106 -1.11 -15.02 11.37
N ARG A 107 -0.48 -15.56 10.33
CA ARG A 107 0.39 -16.72 10.48
C ARG A 107 1.67 -16.29 11.22
N GLN A 108 1.94 -16.93 12.35
CA GLN A 108 3.21 -16.81 13.06
C GLN A 108 4.33 -17.36 12.17
N LEU A 109 5.14 -16.46 11.60
CA LEU A 109 6.27 -16.80 10.75
C LEU A 109 7.29 -15.67 10.80
N VAL A 110 8.54 -16.02 11.07
CA VAL A 110 9.66 -15.07 11.03
C VAL A 110 10.39 -15.21 9.71
N GLU A 111 10.48 -14.12 8.96
CA GLU A 111 11.14 -14.08 7.64
C GLU A 111 12.24 -13.01 7.59
N TRP A 112 13.31 -13.31 6.87
CA TRP A 112 14.41 -12.38 6.61
C TRP A 112 14.32 -11.84 5.19
N ASN A 113 14.13 -10.52 5.04
CA ASN A 113 14.04 -9.86 3.73
C ASN A 113 15.41 -9.34 3.23
N GLY A 114 16.52 -9.94 3.67
CA GLY A 114 17.86 -9.45 3.31
C GLY A 114 18.33 -8.21 4.09
N LYS A 115 17.42 -7.51 4.76
CA LYS A 115 17.72 -6.28 5.54
C LYS A 115 17.28 -6.35 6.99
N ASN A 116 16.04 -6.78 7.23
CA ASN A 116 15.41 -6.84 8.55
C ASN A 116 14.66 -8.17 8.69
N TYR A 117 14.50 -8.62 9.94
CA TYR A 117 13.59 -9.70 10.29
C TYR A 117 12.17 -9.15 10.47
N TYR A 118 11.19 -9.86 9.91
CA TYR A 118 9.76 -9.58 10.04
C TYR A 118 9.07 -10.74 10.75
N GLY A 119 7.90 -10.51 11.36
CA GLY A 119 7.11 -11.54 12.05
C GLY A 119 7.12 -11.46 13.58
N PHE A 120 7.80 -10.46 14.14
CA PHE A 120 7.76 -10.18 15.58
C PHE A 120 6.69 -9.15 15.94
N VAL A 121 6.31 -9.13 17.22
CA VAL A 121 5.46 -8.09 17.79
C VAL A 121 6.08 -6.72 17.53
N ASN A 122 5.28 -5.81 16.98
CA ASN A 122 5.69 -4.45 16.66
C ASN A 122 4.52 -3.49 16.86
N LEU A 123 4.59 -2.73 17.96
CA LEU A 123 3.58 -1.75 18.38
C LEU A 123 3.86 -0.34 17.83
N GLY A 124 4.75 -0.18 16.84
CA GLY A 124 5.04 1.09 16.17
C GLY A 124 5.71 2.15 17.06
N THR A 125 6.03 1.81 18.31
CA THR A 125 6.97 2.55 19.13
C THR A 125 8.39 2.16 18.74
N ASN A 126 9.28 3.16 18.64
CA ASN A 126 10.72 2.95 18.64
C ASN A 126 11.19 2.47 20.03
N CYS A 127 10.57 1.42 20.59
CA CYS A 127 11.04 0.70 21.75
C CYS A 127 12.32 -0.06 21.37
N THR A 128 13.35 0.72 21.08
CA THR A 128 14.67 0.43 21.60
C THR A 128 14.50 0.05 23.08
N LYS A 129 14.96 -1.15 23.44
CA LYS A 129 15.12 -1.66 24.81
C LYS A 129 13.96 -2.48 25.37
N GLU A 130 13.61 -3.58 24.72
CA GLU A 130 13.70 -4.87 25.40
C GLU A 130 14.55 -5.79 24.53
N LYS A 131 15.85 -5.80 24.80
CA LYS A 131 16.76 -6.84 24.31
C LYS A 131 16.43 -8.14 25.06
N SER A 132 15.27 -8.70 24.77
CA SER A 132 15.09 -10.13 24.94
C SER A 132 15.89 -10.79 23.82
N ASP A 133 16.69 -11.81 24.13
CA ASP A 133 17.35 -12.63 23.10
C ASP A 133 16.31 -13.32 22.19
N TYR A 134 15.03 -13.33 22.60
CA TYR A 134 13.90 -13.94 21.92
C TYR A 134 12.67 -13.00 21.93
N PRO A 135 12.54 -12.07 20.97
CA PRO A 135 11.34 -11.27 20.83
C PRO A 135 10.12 -12.16 20.47
N PRO A 136 8.94 -11.90 21.04
CA PRO A 136 7.74 -12.70 20.77
C PRO A 136 7.31 -12.55 19.31
N GLN A 137 6.83 -13.66 18.74
CA GLN A 137 6.26 -13.67 17.38
C GLN A 137 4.87 -13.07 17.40
N ALA A 138 4.52 -12.35 16.33
CA ALA A 138 3.19 -11.79 16.20
C ALA A 138 2.22 -12.87 15.68
N GLY A 139 1.15 -13.11 16.43
CA GLY A 139 0.04 -13.99 16.06
C GLY A 139 -1.16 -13.23 15.49
N ASN A 140 -1.29 -11.94 15.80
CA ASN A 140 -2.39 -11.10 15.37
C ASN A 140 -1.88 -9.73 14.85
N ALA A 141 -2.70 -9.05 14.07
CA ALA A 141 -2.48 -7.70 13.59
C ALA A 141 -3.69 -6.82 13.93
N ILE A 142 -3.46 -5.70 14.59
CA ILE A 142 -4.49 -4.66 14.80
C ILE A 142 -4.42 -3.72 13.60
N VAL A 143 -5.54 -3.51 12.92
CA VAL A 143 -5.66 -2.56 11.82
C VAL A 143 -6.57 -1.42 12.25
N ILE A 144 -6.10 -0.19 12.03
CA ILE A 144 -6.84 1.03 12.35
C ILE A 144 -7.29 1.68 11.04
N ILE A 145 -8.61 1.88 10.89
CA ILE A 145 -9.23 2.43 9.69
C ILE A 145 -10.06 3.65 10.05
N ALA A 146 -9.84 4.76 9.35
CA ALA A 146 -10.72 5.93 9.38
C ALA A 146 -11.85 5.75 8.37
N VAL A 147 -13.09 5.89 8.82
CA VAL A 147 -14.30 5.81 7.99
C VAL A 147 -15.02 7.14 8.03
N ALA A 148 -15.10 7.84 6.90
CA ALA A 148 -15.83 9.09 6.84
C ALA A 148 -17.34 8.86 6.96
N LEU A 149 -18.00 9.72 7.72
CA LEU A 149 -19.45 9.70 7.93
C LEU A 149 -20.17 10.64 6.95
N ASN A 150 -19.56 11.78 6.66
CA ASN A 150 -20.12 12.80 5.75
C ASN A 150 -19.55 12.73 4.33
N SER A 151 -18.71 11.74 4.05
CA SER A 151 -18.17 11.46 2.72
C SER A 151 -17.95 9.96 2.53
N ASN A 152 -17.87 9.51 1.28
CA ASN A 152 -17.83 8.08 0.94
C ASN A 152 -16.39 7.58 0.78
N TRP A 153 -15.62 7.59 1.87
CA TRP A 153 -14.28 6.99 1.86
C TRP A 153 -13.94 6.26 3.16
N LYS A 154 -13.06 5.25 3.03
CA LYS A 154 -12.44 4.51 4.12
C LYS A 154 -10.95 4.42 3.83
N VAL A 155 -10.11 4.75 4.81
CA VAL A 155 -8.66 4.75 4.63
C VAL A 155 -7.99 4.05 5.83
N PRO A 156 -7.16 3.02 5.60
CA PRO A 156 -6.36 2.44 6.67
C PRO A 156 -5.30 3.45 7.12
N LEU A 157 -5.27 3.80 8.39
CA LEU A 157 -4.32 4.76 8.97
C LEU A 157 -3.00 4.09 9.37
N GLY A 158 -3.07 2.83 9.77
CA GLY A 158 -1.92 2.10 10.28
C GLY A 158 -2.27 0.70 10.74
N HIS A 159 -1.23 -0.09 11.00
CA HIS A 159 -1.37 -1.44 11.53
C HIS A 159 -0.29 -1.72 12.57
N PHE A 160 -0.58 -2.59 13.52
CA PHE A 160 0.32 -2.99 14.59
C PHE A 160 0.34 -4.52 14.70
N LEU A 161 1.51 -5.08 14.98
CA LEU A 161 1.69 -6.52 15.11
C LEU A 161 1.73 -6.89 16.60
N ILE A 162 0.93 -7.85 17.01
CA ILE A 162 0.74 -8.28 18.41
C ILE A 162 0.76 -9.81 18.49
N ASP A 163 1.09 -10.36 19.66
CA ASP A 163 1.01 -11.81 19.88
C ASP A 163 -0.44 -12.21 20.19
N SER A 164 -1.04 -11.54 21.19
CA SER A 164 -2.46 -11.58 21.51
C SER A 164 -2.84 -10.36 22.36
N LEU A 165 -4.11 -9.93 22.32
CA LEU A 165 -4.62 -8.92 23.26
C LEU A 165 -5.31 -9.61 24.43
N ASN A 166 -4.93 -9.24 25.64
CA ASN A 166 -5.65 -9.65 26.84
C ASN A 166 -6.99 -8.90 26.93
N SER A 167 -8.01 -9.46 27.60
CA SER A 167 -9.36 -8.84 27.66
C SER A 167 -9.35 -7.40 28.20
N LYS A 168 -8.42 -7.08 29.11
CA LYS A 168 -8.21 -5.73 29.65
C LYS A 168 -7.59 -4.77 28.63
N GLU A 169 -6.66 -5.25 27.82
CA GLU A 169 -6.00 -4.44 26.78
C GLU A 169 -6.97 -4.13 25.64
N ARG A 170 -7.83 -5.10 25.28
CA ARG A 170 -8.94 -4.88 24.35
C ARG A 170 -9.89 -3.80 24.85
N ALA A 171 -10.22 -3.81 26.14
CA ALA A 171 -11.10 -2.80 26.74
C ALA A 171 -10.49 -1.40 26.75
N ASN A 172 -9.16 -1.27 26.82
CA ASN A 172 -8.47 0.02 26.78
C ASN A 172 -8.37 0.62 25.36
N LEU A 173 -8.66 -0.17 24.32
CA LEU A 173 -8.63 0.26 22.92
C LEU A 173 -10.00 0.76 22.41
N LEU A 174 -11.06 0.55 23.18
CA LEU A 174 -12.44 0.97 22.91
C LEU A 174 -12.83 2.16 23.78
#